data_AF-A0A6G2QJ72-F1
#
_entry.id   AF-A0A6G2QJ72-F1
#
_cell.length_a   1.000
_cell.length_b   1.000
_cell.length_c   1.000
_cell.angle_alpha   90.00
_cell.angle_beta   90.00
_cell.angle_gamma   90.00
#
_symmetry.space_group_name_H-M   'P 1'
#
loop_
_entity.id
_entity.type
_entity.pdbx_description
1 polymer ?
#
loop_
_entity_poly.entity_id
_entity_poly.type
_entity_poly.pdbx_seq_one_letter_code
_entity_poly.pdbx_strand_id
1 'polypeptide(L)' 'MPHTTEWRVRLDLFEDDDGTTKAHVVLDTGTTELTGQGTAHCHPADANVPEIGDELAA' A
#
# COMPACT_ATOMS: atom_id res chain seq x y z
N MET A 1 -16.17 -21.38 19.51
CA MET A 1 -17.07 -20.86 18.45
C MET A 1 -16.22 -20.00 17.52
N PRO A 2 -16.38 -20.08 16.19
CA PRO A 2 -15.67 -19.19 15.28
C PRO A 2 -16.20 -17.75 15.42
N HIS A 3 -15.31 -16.77 15.35
CA HIS A 3 -15.62 -15.35 15.37
C HIS A 3 -14.87 -14.66 14.23
N THR A 4 -15.55 -13.77 13.50
CA THR A 4 -15.01 -13.00 12.38
C THR A 4 -15.33 -11.53 12.61
N THR A 5 -14.39 -10.65 12.30
CA THR A 5 -14.56 -9.20 12.27
C THR A 5 -13.98 -8.66 10.97
N GLU A 6 -14.55 -7.58 10.46
CA GLU A 6 -14.10 -6.84 9.29
C GLU A 6 -13.71 -5.41 9.70
N TRP A 7 -12.62 -4.91 9.13
CA TRP A 7 -12.19 -3.53 9.31
C TRP A 7 -11.97 -2.84 7.97
N ARG A 8 -12.16 -1.52 7.95
CA ARG A 8 -11.82 -0.69 6.80
C ARG A 8 -10.44 -0.11 6.99
N VAL A 9 -9.64 -0.15 5.94
CA VAL A 9 -8.35 0.53 5.89
C VAL A 9 -8.42 1.69 4.91
N ARG A 10 -7.63 2.72 5.18
CA ARG A 10 -7.28 3.73 4.17
C ARG A 10 -5.94 3.35 3.60
N LEU A 11 -5.87 3.20 2.27
CA LEU A 11 -4.64 2.95 1.54
C LEU A 11 -4.46 4.11 0.56
N ASP A 12 -3.39 4.87 0.76
CA ASP A 12 -2.94 5.89 -0.19
C ASP A 12 -1.75 5.32 -0.97
N LEU A 13 -1.86 5.30 -2.30
CA LEU A 13 -0.82 4.88 -3.24
C LEU A 13 -0.35 6.09 -4.03
N PHE A 14 0.96 6.26 -4.14
CA PHE A 14 1.55 7.30 -4.97
C PHE A 14 2.83 6.82 -5.63
N GLU A 15 3.00 7.15 -6.90
CA GLU A 15 4.27 6.99 -7.61
C GLU A 15 5.00 8.34 -7.64
N ASP A 16 6.28 8.34 -7.30
CA ASP A 16 7.13 9.53 -7.42
C ASP A 16 7.78 9.65 -8.80
N ASP A 17 8.46 10.79 -9.04
CA ASP A 17 9.10 11.09 -10.32
C ASP A 17 10.24 10.09 -10.68
N ASP A 18 10.73 9.33 -9.70
CA ASP A 18 11.75 8.30 -9.88
C ASP A 18 11.15 6.92 -10.23
N GLY A 19 9.82 6.81 -10.37
CA GLY A 19 9.12 5.55 -10.65
C GLY A 19 9.05 4.61 -9.45
N THR A 20 9.15 5.14 -8.23
CA THR A 20 8.92 4.39 -7.00
C THR A 20 7.49 4.56 -6.54
N THR A 21 6.72 3.47 -6.52
CA THR A 21 5.41 3.44 -5.89
C THR A 21 5.55 3.28 -4.39
N LYS A 22 4.79 4.05 -3.62
CA LYS A 22 4.77 4.02 -2.16
C LYS A 22 3.34 3.85 -1.69
N ALA A 23 3.15 2.92 -0.76
CA ALA A 23 1.89 2.64 -0.10
C ALA A 23 1.94 3.16 1.34
N HIS A 24 0.89 3.85 1.75
CA HIS A 24 0.64 4.20 3.13
C HIS A 24 -0.73 3.69 3.55
N VAL A 25 -0.73 2.74 4.49
CA VAL A 25 -1.95 2.14 5.04
C VAL A 25 -2.19 2.66 6.45
N VAL A 26 -3.43 3.03 6.73
CA VAL A 26 -3.92 3.34 8.07
C VAL A 26 -5.12 2.46 8.37
N LEU A 27 -5.02 1.71 9.47
CA LEU A 27 -6.11 0.97 10.08
C LEU A 27 -6.44 1.61 11.41
N ASP A 28 -7.65 2.16 11.52
CA ASP A 28 -8.21 2.66 12.77
C ASP A 28 -9.25 1.66 13.29
N THR A 29 -8.99 1.07 14.47
CA THR A 29 -9.91 0.13 15.13
C THR A 29 -10.84 0.82 16.13
N GLY A 30 -10.79 2.15 16.24
CA GLY A 30 -11.50 2.98 17.21
C GLY A 30 -10.83 3.04 18.59
N THR A 31 -9.92 2.11 18.89
CA THR A 31 -9.11 2.10 20.12
C THR A 31 -7.62 2.19 19.85
N THR A 32 -7.18 1.78 18.66
CA THR A 32 -5.79 1.81 18.22
C THR A 32 -5.74 2.21 16.75
N GLU A 33 -4.74 3.02 16.40
CA GLU A 33 -4.37 3.28 15.02
C GLU A 33 -3.08 2.51 14.69
N LEU A 34 -3.10 1.78 13.58
CA LEU A 34 -1.96 1.06 13.05
C LEU A 34 -1.59 1.65 11.68
N THR A 35 -0.31 1.95 11.51
CA THR A 35 0.23 2.50 10.26
C THR A 35 1.18 1.50 9.61
N GLY A 36 0.98 1.25 8.32
CA GLY A 36 1.86 0.45 7.47
C GLY A 36 2.42 1.28 6.33
N GLN A 37 3.66 0.98 5.93
CA GLN A 37 4.32 1.61 4.79
C GLN A 37 4.94 0.53 3.90
N GLY A 38 4.79 0.69 2.60
CA GLY A 38 5.39 -0.20 1.61
C GLY A 38 5.94 0.58 0.42
N THR A 39 6.89 -0.02 -0.30
CA THR A 39 7.55 0.60 -1.44
C THR A 39 7.86 -0.43 -2.51
N ALA A 40 7.55 -0.10 -3.76
CA ALA A 40 7.92 -0.86 -4.94
C ALA A 40 8.68 0.06 -5.90
N HIS A 41 9.75 -0.43 -6.50
CA HIS A 41 10.54 0.33 -7.47
C HIS A 41 10.62 -0.45 -8.76
N CYS A 42 10.15 0.15 -9.86
CA CYS A 42 10.22 -0.45 -11.18
C CYS A 42 11.69 -0.65 -11.58
N HIS A 43 12.06 -1.82 -12.10
CA HIS A 43 13.42 -2.03 -12.58
C HIS A 43 13.69 -1.10 -13.77
N PRO A 44 14.84 -0.38 -13.86
CA PRO A 44 15.04 0.61 -14.93
C PRO A 44 15.03 0.08 -16.36
N ALA A 45 15.13 -1.25 -16.55
CA ALA A 45 15.03 -1.89 -17.86
C ALA A 45 13.60 -2.29 -18.25
N ASP A 46 12.66 -2.24 -17.30
CA ASP A 46 11.26 -2.62 -17.52
C ASP A 46 10.43 -1.43 -17.99
N ALA A 47 9.28 -1.72 -18.59
CA ALA A 47 8.31 -0.69 -18.90
C ALA A 47 7.69 -0.16 -17.59
N ASN A 48 7.60 1.16 -17.45
CA ASN A 48 6.93 1.75 -16.30
C ASN A 48 5.42 1.52 -16.40
N VAL A 49 4.90 0.60 -15.59
CA VAL A 49 3.48 0.23 -15.48
C VAL A 49 3.07 0.44 -14.02
N PRO A 50 2.45 1.59 -13.68
CA PRO A 50 2.17 1.97 -12.29
C PRO A 50 1.35 0.94 -11.52
N GLU A 51 0.41 0.25 -12.19
CA GLU A 51 -0.46 -0.73 -11.56
C GLU A 51 0.30 -1.93 -10.97
N ILE A 52 1.48 -2.26 -11.50
CA ILE A 52 2.36 -3.31 -10.94
C ILE A 52 3.02 -2.81 -9.66
N GLY A 53 3.44 -1.54 -9.64
CA GLY A 53 4.00 -0.91 -8.45
C GLY A 53 2.96 -0.79 -7.33
N ASP A 54 1.71 -0.47 -7.68
CA ASP A 54 0.59 -0.39 -6.75
C ASP A 54 0.35 -1.73 -6.03
N GLU A 55 0.32 -2.84 -6.78
CA GLU A 55 0.15 -4.18 -6.22
C GLU A 55 1.33 -4.58 -5.31
N LEU A 56 2.57 -4.28 -5.73
CA LEU A 56 3.76 -4.71 -5.00
C LEU A 56 4.04 -3.88 -3.74
N ALA A 57 3.63 -2.61 -3.74
CA ALA A 57 3.83 -1.73 -2.59
C ALA A 57 2.78 -1.95 -1.49
N ALA A 58 1.57 -2.42 -1.82
CA ALA A 58 0.45 -2.62 -0.89
C ALA A 58 0.57 -3.90 -0.05
#